data_AF-V5HSK2-F1
#
_entry.id   AF-V5HSK2-F1
#
_cell.length_a   1.000
_cell.length_b   1.000
_cell.length_c   1.000
_cell.angle_alpha   90.00
_cell.angle_beta   90.00
_cell.angle_gamma   90.00
#
_symmetry.space_group_name_H-M   'P 1'
#
loop_
_entity.id
_entity.type
_entity.pdbx_description
1 polymer ?
#
loop_
_entity_poly.entity_id
_entity_poly.type
_entity_poly.pdbx_seq_one_letter_code
_entity_poly.pdbx_strand_id
1 'polypeptide(L)'
;PVGRSERAVSRNNWNERNKSCHEGTCYYPEPLGNCKKCQCHFEDDDDCETQCVCVGDTLRQPDGTCRDPSDCPNGSPGSKLTPDGEEDKK
;
A
#
# COMPACT_ATOMS: atom_id res chain seq x y z
N PRO A 1 6.98 -13.29 13.58
CA PRO A 1 7.30 -11.84 13.48
C PRO A 1 6.72 -11.29 12.18
N VAL A 2 5.64 -10.50 12.28
CA VAL A 2 5.06 -9.77 11.14
C VAL A 2 6.18 -8.88 10.59
N GLY A 3 6.63 -9.18 9.37
CA GLY A 3 7.80 -8.58 8.75
C GLY A 3 7.64 -7.06 8.64
N ARG A 4 8.76 -6.34 8.74
CA ARG A 4 8.90 -4.87 8.72
C ARG A 4 8.29 -4.12 7.53
N SER A 5 7.57 -4.80 6.63
CA SER A 5 7.06 -4.28 5.36
C SER A 5 5.56 -3.97 5.38
N GLU A 6 4.86 -4.19 6.50
CA GLU A 6 3.44 -3.87 6.64
C GLU A 6 3.12 -3.08 7.92
N ARG A 7 2.11 -2.21 7.86
CA ARG A 7 1.47 -1.61 9.05
C ARG A 7 -0.03 -1.87 9.04
N ALA A 8 -0.59 -2.01 10.23
CA ALA A 8 -2.03 -2.00 10.42
C ALA A 8 -2.59 -0.59 10.24
N VAL A 9 -3.67 -0.47 9.48
CA VAL A 9 -4.48 0.75 9.36
C VAL A 9 -5.91 0.38 9.70
N SER A 10 -6.50 1.09 10.65
CA SER A 10 -7.91 0.93 11.02
C SER A 10 -8.77 1.95 10.28
N ARG A 11 -9.92 1.51 9.76
CA ARG A 11 -10.87 2.35 9.05
C ARG A 11 -12.31 1.88 9.17
N ASN A 12 -13.22 2.84 9.28
CA ASN A 12 -14.66 2.61 9.29
C ASN A 12 -15.24 2.16 7.94
N ASN A 13 -14.58 2.49 6.81
CA ASN A 13 -15.03 2.07 5.48
C ASN A 13 -13.85 1.89 4.50
N TRP A 14 -13.65 0.65 4.05
CA TRP A 14 -12.69 0.30 2.99
C TRP A 14 -13.26 0.36 1.58
N ASN A 15 -14.59 0.24 1.42
CA ASN A 15 -15.27 0.27 0.11
C ASN A 15 -15.15 1.64 -0.58
N GLU A 16 -15.25 2.74 0.16
CA GLU A 16 -15.09 4.08 -0.42
C GLU A 16 -13.64 4.38 -0.83
N ARG A 17 -12.67 3.60 -0.33
CA ARG A 17 -11.26 3.99 -0.36
C ARG A 17 -10.39 2.74 -0.24
N ASN A 18 -10.15 2.07 -1.35
CA ASN A 18 -9.41 0.80 -1.42
C ASN A 18 -7.99 0.90 -0.80
N LYS A 19 -7.37 -0.26 -0.49
CA LYS A 19 -5.99 -0.34 0.04
C LYS A 19 -4.97 0.49 -0.73
N SER A 20 -5.18 0.64 -2.05
CA SER A 20 -4.38 1.45 -2.98
C SER A 20 -4.19 2.92 -2.57
N CYS A 21 -4.96 3.44 -1.60
CA CYS A 21 -4.73 4.78 -1.04
C CYS A 21 -3.56 4.86 -0.05
N HIS A 22 -3.12 3.72 0.47
CA HIS A 22 -2.11 3.62 1.53
C HIS A 22 -0.88 2.85 1.10
N GLU A 23 -0.99 2.04 0.05
CA GLU A 23 0.09 1.22 -0.50
C GLU A 23 0.06 1.27 -2.03
N GLY A 24 1.23 1.11 -2.62
CA GLY A 24 1.40 0.81 -4.03
C GLY A 24 1.28 -0.69 -4.31
N THR A 25 1.09 -1.02 -5.58
CA THR A 25 1.17 -2.38 -6.11
C THR A 25 2.17 -2.42 -7.26
N CYS A 26 2.62 -3.60 -7.67
CA CYS A 26 3.50 -3.70 -8.85
C CYS A 26 2.92 -3.07 -10.12
N TYR A 27 1.59 -3.01 -10.26
CA TYR A 27 0.92 -2.44 -11.42
C TYR A 27 0.53 -0.97 -11.26
N TYR A 28 0.39 -0.51 -10.02
CA TYR A 28 0.06 0.85 -9.62
C TYR A 28 0.94 1.24 -8.43
N PRO A 29 2.20 1.58 -8.68
CA PRO A 29 3.18 1.70 -7.60
C PRO A 29 2.98 2.94 -6.74
N GLU A 30 2.43 4.01 -7.31
CA GLU A 30 2.09 5.19 -6.54
C GLU A 30 0.73 5.00 -5.84
N PRO A 31 0.66 5.19 -4.50
CA PRO A 31 -0.62 5.24 -3.81
C PRO A 31 -1.49 6.35 -4.39
N LEU A 32 -2.80 6.10 -4.46
CA LEU A 32 -3.75 7.11 -4.93
C LEU A 32 -3.75 8.30 -3.96
N GLY A 33 -3.17 9.44 -4.35
CA GLY A 33 -2.99 10.60 -3.46
C GLY A 33 -4.29 11.31 -3.03
N ASN A 34 -5.38 11.17 -3.80
CA ASN A 34 -6.65 11.90 -3.58
C ASN A 34 -7.62 11.18 -2.65
N CYS A 35 -7.08 10.71 -1.55
CA CYS A 35 -7.75 9.77 -0.71
C CYS A 35 -8.23 10.58 0.56
N LYS A 36 -9.54 10.56 0.89
CA LYS A 36 -10.16 11.15 2.13
C LYS A 36 -9.61 10.58 3.45
N LYS A 37 -8.94 11.36 4.31
CA LYS A 37 -8.34 10.93 5.61
C LYS A 37 -9.13 9.87 6.37
N CYS A 38 -8.43 8.87 6.91
CA CYS A 38 -9.02 7.85 7.76
C CYS A 38 -9.55 8.52 9.04
N GLN A 39 -10.83 8.34 9.34
CA GLN A 39 -11.42 8.69 10.62
C GLN A 39 -11.99 7.40 11.20
N CYS A 40 -11.43 6.98 12.32
CA CYS A 40 -11.97 5.94 13.17
C CYS A 40 -12.20 6.60 14.51
N HIS A 41 -13.44 7.00 14.75
CA HIS A 41 -13.83 7.58 16.02
C HIS A 41 -14.29 6.43 16.90
N PHE A 42 -13.35 5.82 17.61
CA PHE A 42 -13.65 4.72 18.54
C PHE A 42 -14.62 5.15 19.66
N GLU A 43 -14.79 6.45 19.88
CA GLU A 43 -15.74 7.03 20.82
C GLU A 43 -17.20 6.99 20.31
N ASP A 44 -17.42 6.82 19.00
CA ASP A 44 -18.74 6.80 18.36
C ASP A 44 -19.24 5.39 17.98
N ASP A 45 -18.60 4.33 18.52
CA ASP A 45 -18.89 2.92 18.17
C ASP A 45 -18.79 2.63 16.64
N ASP A 46 -17.94 3.39 15.93
CA ASP A 46 -17.66 3.15 14.51
C ASP A 46 -17.11 1.72 14.31
N ASP A 47 -17.75 0.94 13.43
CA ASP A 47 -17.28 -0.37 12.98
C ASP A 47 -15.99 -0.21 12.15
N CYS A 48 -14.87 -0.09 12.85
CA CYS A 48 -13.55 0.12 12.27
C CYS A 48 -12.86 -1.20 11.94
N GLU A 49 -12.84 -1.54 10.65
CA GLU A 49 -12.08 -2.68 10.14
C GLU A 49 -10.59 -2.33 10.02
N THR A 50 -9.74 -3.19 10.58
CA THR A 50 -8.28 -3.05 10.48
C THR A 50 -7.72 -3.92 9.37
N GLN A 51 -7.00 -3.32 8.43
CA GLN A 51 -6.27 -4.04 7.39
C GLN A 51 -4.79 -3.70 7.40
N CYS A 52 -3.96 -4.66 6.99
CA CYS A 52 -2.54 -4.44 6.76
C CYS A 52 -2.31 -3.84 5.37
N VAL A 53 -1.46 -2.80 5.32
CA VAL A 53 -0.99 -2.12 4.12
C VAL A 53 0.54 -2.09 4.12
N CYS A 54 1.15 -2.10 2.94
CA CYS A 54 2.60 -2.03 2.77
C CYS A 54 3.13 -0.70 3.34
N VAL A 55 4.36 -0.74 3.86
CA VAL A 55 5.07 0.45 4.35
C VAL A 55 6.42 0.61 3.68
N GLY A 56 6.92 1.85 3.73
CA GLY A 56 8.12 2.25 2.99
C GLY A 56 7.87 2.19 1.49
N ASP A 57 8.94 1.96 0.73
CA ASP A 57 8.93 1.85 -0.73
C ASP A 57 8.57 0.43 -1.21
N THR A 58 7.93 -0.37 -0.36
CA THR A 58 7.51 -1.73 -0.73
C THR A 58 6.17 -1.72 -1.44
N LEU A 59 6.03 -2.62 -2.42
CA LEU A 59 4.84 -2.78 -3.23
C LEU A 59 4.14 -4.09 -2.91
N ARG A 60 2.80 -4.05 -2.92
CA ARG A 60 1.97 -5.24 -2.82
C ARG A 60 2.12 -6.06 -4.11
N GLN A 61 2.66 -7.26 -3.93
CA GLN A 61 2.84 -8.26 -4.97
C GLN A 61 1.51 -8.96 -5.30
N PRO A 62 1.42 -9.65 -6.44
CA PRO A 62 0.22 -10.43 -6.81
C PRO A 62 -0.10 -11.55 -5.81
N ASP A 63 0.89 -12.10 -5.10
CA ASP A 63 0.71 -13.08 -4.03
C ASP A 63 0.24 -12.46 -2.70
N GLY A 64 -0.01 -11.14 -2.70
CA GLY A 64 -0.52 -10.43 -1.54
C GLY A 64 0.54 -10.07 -0.50
N THR A 65 1.82 -10.29 -0.76
CA THR A 65 2.93 -9.91 0.15
C THR A 65 3.49 -8.54 -0.20
N CYS A 66 4.06 -7.83 0.77
CA CYS A 66 4.79 -6.58 0.52
C CYS A 66 6.27 -6.88 0.31
N ARG A 67 6.79 -6.55 -0.87
CA ARG A 67 8.19 -6.77 -1.24
C ARG A 67 8.75 -5.57 -1.97
N ASP A 68 10.06 -5.59 -2.21
CA ASP A 68 10.74 -4.54 -2.95
C ASP A 68 10.16 -4.42 -4.37
N PRO A 69 10.16 -3.21 -4.98
CA PRO A 69 9.73 -3.05 -6.36
C PRO A 69 10.51 -3.94 -7.34
N SER A 70 11.76 -4.28 -7.04
CA SER A 70 12.60 -5.19 -7.83
C SER A 70 12.04 -6.62 -7.90
N ASP A 71 11.26 -7.05 -6.90
CA ASP A 71 10.59 -8.37 -6.90
C ASP A 71 9.33 -8.39 -7.78
N CYS A 72 8.89 -7.23 -8.28
CA CYS A 72 7.71 -7.15 -9.13
C CYS A 72 7.91 -7.89 -10.47
N PRO A 73 6.82 -8.40 -11.07
CA PRO A 73 6.87 -9.08 -12.36
C PRO A 73 7.56 -8.21 -13.42
N ASN A 74 8.47 -8.82 -14.19
CA ASN A 74 9.22 -8.09 -15.21
C ASN A 74 8.28 -7.42 -16.22
N GLY A 75 8.46 -6.12 -16.44
CA GLY A 75 7.63 -5.30 -17.32
C GLY A 75 6.46 -4.61 -16.61
N SER A 76 6.26 -4.86 -15.31
CA SER A 76 5.36 -4.06 -14.49
C SER A 76 5.96 -2.66 -14.22
N PRO A 77 5.14 -1.63 -13.98
CA PRO A 77 5.62 -0.32 -13.55
C PRO A 77 6.49 -0.39 -12.29
N GLY A 78 6.10 -1.23 -11.32
CA GLY A 78 6.85 -1.43 -10.08
C GLY A 78 8.26 -1.97 -10.31
N SER A 79 8.47 -2.88 -11.28
CA SER A 79 9.81 -3.41 -11.56
C SER A 79 10.78 -2.40 -12.17
N LYS A 80 10.33 -1.16 -12.45
CA LYS A 80 11.16 -0.06 -12.97
C LYS A 80 11.53 0.96 -11.89
N LEU A 81 10.98 0.83 -10.69
CA LEU A 81 11.33 1.68 -9.57
C LEU A 81 12.61 1.17 -8.94
N THR A 82 13.54 2.09 -8.69
CA THR A 82 14.70 1.79 -7.86
C THR A 82 14.27 1.67 -6.38
N PRO A 83 15.07 1.02 -5.52
CA PRO A 83 14.79 0.93 -4.07
C PRO A 83 14.64 2.28 -3.35
N ASP A 84 15.05 3.39 -3.98
CA ASP A 84 14.91 4.77 -3.48
C ASP A 84 13.68 5.50 -4.06
N GLY A 85 12.81 4.80 -4.80
CA GLY A 85 11.60 5.36 -5.40
C GLY A 85 11.84 6.29 -6.61
N GLU A 86 13.09 6.45 -7.06
CA GLU A 86 13.40 7.20 -8.27
C GLU A 86 13.23 6.30 -9.50
N GLU A 87 12.46 6.76 -10.50
CA GLU A 87 12.42 6.11 -11.81
C GLU A 87 13.84 6.06 -12.39
N ASP A 88 14.26 4.87 -12.84
CA ASP A 88 15.53 4.68 -13.53
C ASP A 88 15.50 5.47 -14.85
N LYS A 89 15.99 6.72 -14.81
CA LYS A 89 16.11 7.58 -15.99
C LYS A 89 17.25 7.05 -16.86
N LYS A 90 16.90 6.15 -17.77
CA LYS A 90 17.77 5.75 -18.89
C LYS A 90 17.93 6.87 -19.92
#